data_AF-Q5DE16-F1
#
_entry.id   AF-Q5DE16-F1
#
_cell.length_a   1.000
_cell.length_b   1.000
_cell.length_c   1.000
_cell.angle_alpha   90.00
_cell.angle_beta   90.00
_cell.angle_gamma   90.00
#
_symmetry.space_group_name_H-M   'P 1'
#
loop_
_entity.id
_entity.type
_entity.pdbx_description
1 polymer ?
#
loop_
_entity_poly.entity_id
_entity_poly.type
_entity_poly.pdbx_seq_one_letter_code
_entity_poly.pdbx_strand_id
1 'polypeptide(L)'
;MGVPVKGTRFLPIKLPIPLEKSYNIPPHLRFTLSDLIECVHSCNQKLTCVIDLTYAKYYSSKFLHDNNIRYYKIYVEGHKVPDSKSVAQQVLIESKINFFIGLSIWLTRNVKNRQVSCHLRMHFHTVALWLDLLVKANFVFMFWDELINSYLVTVF
;
A
#
# COMPACT_ATOMS: atom_id res chain seq x y z
N MET A 1 15.97 -0.85 8.82
CA MET A 1 14.49 -0.83 8.83
C MET A 1 14.00 -0.56 10.24
N GLY A 2 12.82 0.05 10.42
CA GLY A 2 12.20 0.16 11.74
C GLY A 2 11.55 -1.16 12.19
N VAL A 3 10.96 -1.15 13.38
CA VAL A 3 10.19 -2.29 13.91
C VAL A 3 8.70 -2.05 13.60
N PRO A 4 7.96 -3.05 13.10
CA PRO A 4 6.51 -2.93 12.96
C PRO A 4 5.81 -2.44 14.22
N VAL A 5 4.87 -1.52 14.08
CA VAL A 5 4.08 -1.04 15.22
C VAL A 5 3.12 -2.13 15.65
N LYS A 6 3.29 -2.62 16.89
CA LYS A 6 2.52 -3.74 17.44
C LYS A 6 1.02 -3.51 17.31
N GLY A 7 0.30 -4.54 16.84
CA GLY A 7 -1.15 -4.49 16.64
C GLY A 7 -1.58 -3.75 15.37
N THR A 8 -0.64 -3.32 14.53
CA THR A 8 -0.92 -2.64 13.25
C THR A 8 -0.17 -3.32 12.10
N ARG A 9 -0.48 -2.91 10.87
CA ARG A 9 0.29 -3.27 9.67
C ARG A 9 1.32 -2.20 9.29
N PHE A 10 1.59 -1.24 10.19
CA PHE A 10 2.51 -0.14 9.92
C PHE A 10 3.95 -0.53 10.19
N LEU A 11 4.80 -0.27 9.21
CA LEU A 11 6.24 -0.34 9.32
C LEU A 11 6.82 1.08 9.14
N PRO A 12 7.31 1.70 10.23
CA PRO A 12 8.00 2.98 10.12
C PRO A 12 9.36 2.76 9.46
N ILE A 13 9.66 3.57 8.46
CA ILE A 13 10.98 3.59 7.82
C ILE A 13 11.53 5.01 7.74
N LYS A 14 12.85 5.09 7.73
CA LYS A 14 13.54 6.31 7.29
C LYS A 14 13.40 6.45 5.78
N LEU A 15 13.35 7.68 5.32
CA LEU A 15 13.36 8.05 3.90
C LEU A 15 14.39 7.27 3.06
N PRO A 16 13.94 6.46 2.08
CA PRO A 16 14.81 5.89 1.06
C PRO A 16 15.28 7.00 0.11
N ILE A 17 16.60 7.08 -0.11
CA ILE A 17 17.22 8.09 -0.96
C ILE A 17 17.46 7.47 -2.34
N PRO A 18 17.00 8.11 -3.43
CA PRO A 18 17.27 7.63 -4.78
C PRO A 18 18.77 7.51 -5.05
N LEU A 19 19.15 6.54 -5.89
CA LEU A 19 20.56 6.27 -6.17
C LEU A 19 21.26 7.49 -6.78
N GLU A 20 20.56 8.21 -7.65
CA GLU A 20 21.02 9.45 -8.30
C GLU A 20 21.30 10.59 -7.31
N LYS A 21 20.72 10.53 -6.10
CA LYS A 21 20.95 11.48 -5.01
C LYS A 21 21.89 10.96 -3.92
N SER A 22 22.43 9.75 -4.09
CA SER A 22 23.21 9.04 -3.07
C SER A 22 24.72 9.09 -3.28
N TYR A 23 25.22 9.98 -4.14
CA TYR A 23 26.64 10.06 -4.51
C TYR A 23 27.57 10.32 -3.31
N ASN A 24 27.12 11.11 -2.33
CA ASN A 24 27.85 11.39 -1.09
C ASN A 24 27.67 10.32 0.01
N ILE A 25 26.85 9.29 -0.23
CA ILE A 25 26.57 8.24 0.74
C ILE A 25 27.45 7.03 0.40
N PRO A 26 28.25 6.50 1.35
CA PRO A 26 29.02 5.28 1.14
C PRO A 26 28.12 4.14 0.65
N PRO A 27 28.54 3.33 -0.36
CA PRO A 27 27.67 2.34 -0.98
C PRO A 27 26.97 1.40 0.01
N HIS A 28 27.67 0.96 1.06
CA HIS A 28 27.15 0.07 2.09
C HIS A 28 26.13 0.72 3.05
N LEU A 29 25.98 2.04 3.02
CA LEU A 29 24.99 2.80 3.80
C LEU A 29 23.83 3.30 2.95
N ARG A 30 23.86 3.06 1.62
CA ARG A 30 22.77 3.48 0.74
C ARG A 30 21.51 2.67 1.03
N PHE A 31 20.38 3.32 0.90
CA PHE A 31 19.08 2.70 1.08
C PHE A 31 18.08 3.34 0.12
N THR A 32 17.70 2.58 -0.89
CA THR A 32 16.83 2.98 -2.00
C THR A 32 15.43 2.37 -1.87
N LEU A 33 14.50 2.79 -2.72
CA LEU A 33 13.18 2.17 -2.80
C LEU A 33 13.23 0.68 -3.19
N SER A 34 14.20 0.29 -4.02
CA SER A 34 14.41 -1.12 -4.37
C SER A 34 14.83 -1.92 -3.15
N ASP A 35 15.79 -1.41 -2.38
CA ASP A 35 16.25 -2.05 -1.14
C ASP A 35 15.10 -2.21 -0.13
N LEU A 36 14.21 -1.22 -0.04
CA LEU A 36 13.01 -1.30 0.79
C LEU A 36 12.08 -2.45 0.37
N ILE A 37 11.76 -2.53 -0.93
CA ILE A 37 10.89 -3.58 -1.47
C ILE A 37 11.53 -4.95 -1.19
N GLU A 38 12.80 -5.12 -1.53
CA GLU A 38 13.55 -6.37 -1.30
C GLU A 38 13.58 -6.75 0.18
N CYS A 39 13.85 -5.79 1.08
CA CYS A 39 13.85 -6.05 2.51
C CYS A 39 12.48 -6.55 3.00
N VAL A 40 11.38 -5.92 2.59
CA VAL A 40 10.02 -6.36 2.95
C VAL A 40 9.74 -7.75 2.37
N HIS A 41 10.09 -7.99 1.11
CA HIS A 41 9.95 -9.30 0.48
C HIS A 41 10.76 -10.39 1.19
N SER A 42 11.98 -10.10 1.64
CA SER A 42 12.83 -11.05 2.37
C SER A 42 12.24 -11.47 3.72
N CYS A 43 11.39 -10.63 4.32
CA CYS A 43 10.62 -10.95 5.52
C CYS A 43 9.35 -11.78 5.22
N ASN A 44 9.22 -12.32 4.00
CA ASN A 44 8.04 -13.02 3.50
C ASN A 44 6.77 -12.14 3.54
N GLN A 45 6.95 -10.84 3.31
CA GLN A 45 5.94 -9.81 3.38
C GLN A 45 5.84 -9.06 2.06
N LYS A 46 4.68 -8.45 1.78
CA LYS A 46 4.44 -7.69 0.55
C LYS A 46 4.25 -6.22 0.89
N LEU A 47 5.04 -5.36 0.27
CA LEU A 47 4.80 -3.91 0.34
C LEU A 47 3.59 -3.58 -0.56
N THR A 48 2.52 -3.05 0.02
CA THR A 48 1.29 -2.73 -0.75
C THR A 48 0.95 -1.25 -0.77
N CYS A 49 1.50 -0.49 0.18
CA CYS A 49 1.25 0.93 0.28
C CYS A 49 2.40 1.66 0.97
N VAL A 50 2.71 2.85 0.46
CA VAL A 50 3.61 3.82 1.05
C VAL A 50 2.82 5.08 1.39
N ILE A 51 2.90 5.50 2.65
CA ILE A 51 2.43 6.79 3.13
C ILE A 51 3.67 7.63 3.40
N ASP A 52 3.93 8.61 2.53
CA ASP A 52 5.06 9.52 2.64
C ASP A 52 4.64 10.78 3.40
N LEU A 53 5.25 10.99 4.56
CA LEU A 53 4.99 12.13 5.44
C LEU A 53 6.01 13.26 5.25
N THR A 54 7.01 13.10 4.39
CA THR A 54 8.05 14.12 4.20
C THR A 54 7.48 15.37 3.54
N TYR A 55 8.09 16.52 3.79
CA TYR A 55 7.68 17.76 3.12
C TYR A 55 8.11 17.80 1.64
N ALA A 56 9.35 17.40 1.34
CA ALA A 56 9.86 17.41 -0.03
C ALA A 56 9.54 16.10 -0.77
N LYS A 57 9.57 16.12 -2.10
CA LYS A 57 9.41 14.92 -2.93
C LYS A 57 10.78 14.37 -3.31
N TYR A 58 11.19 13.26 -2.70
CA TYR A 58 12.50 12.67 -2.95
C TYR A 58 12.53 11.74 -4.14
N TYR A 59 11.49 10.92 -4.32
CA TYR A 59 11.36 9.92 -5.37
C TYR A 59 10.07 10.10 -6.19
N SER A 60 10.06 9.50 -7.38
CA SER A 60 8.87 9.48 -8.25
C SER A 60 7.86 8.43 -7.76
N SER A 61 6.59 8.82 -7.68
CA SER A 61 5.50 7.87 -7.41
C SER A 61 5.34 6.84 -8.53
N LYS A 62 5.82 7.14 -9.74
CA LYS A 62 5.78 6.22 -10.88
C LYS A 62 6.44 4.87 -10.56
N PHE A 63 7.61 4.89 -9.93
CA PHE A 63 8.32 3.66 -9.56
C PHE A 63 7.48 2.76 -8.64
N LEU A 64 6.79 3.36 -7.66
CA LEU A 64 5.91 2.64 -6.75
C LEU A 64 4.70 2.07 -7.48
N HIS A 65 4.06 2.88 -8.33
CA HIS A 65 2.90 2.45 -9.12
C HIS A 65 3.23 1.33 -10.11
N ASP A 66 4.38 1.40 -10.79
CA ASP A 66 4.85 0.36 -11.71
C ASP A 66 5.10 -0.98 -10.96
N ASN A 67 5.37 -0.94 -9.66
CA ASN A 67 5.47 -2.10 -8.77
C ASN A 67 4.14 -2.47 -8.06
N ASN A 68 3.00 -1.94 -8.51
CA ASN A 68 1.68 -2.13 -7.89
C ASN A 68 1.58 -1.68 -6.42
N ILE A 69 2.40 -0.71 -6.01
CA ILE A 69 2.40 -0.13 -4.67
C ILE A 69 1.60 1.17 -4.68
N ARG A 70 0.59 1.27 -3.80
CA ARG A 70 -0.17 2.52 -3.62
C ARG A 70 0.69 3.56 -2.93
N TYR A 71 0.60 4.81 -3.37
CA TYR A 71 1.37 5.92 -2.81
C TYR A 71 0.46 7.05 -2.37
N TYR A 72 0.57 7.45 -1.11
CA TYR A 72 -0.11 8.62 -0.54
C TYR A 72 0.93 9.59 0.01
N LYS A 73 0.81 10.86 -0.34
CA LYS A 73 1.67 11.94 0.16
C LYS A 73 0.87 12.82 1.11
N ILE A 74 1.36 12.97 2.34
CA ILE A 74 0.87 13.93 3.32
C ILE A 74 2.03 14.87 3.61
N TYR A 75 1.87 16.15 3.33
CA TYR A 75 2.94 17.12 3.55
C TYR A 75 3.00 17.51 5.02
N VAL A 76 3.94 16.93 5.76
CA VAL A 76 4.18 17.26 7.17
C VAL A 76 5.45 18.11 7.29
N GLU A 77 5.35 19.22 8.01
CA GLU A 77 6.52 20.08 8.28
C GLU A 77 7.44 19.39 9.29
N GLY A 78 8.75 19.39 9.00
CA GLY A 78 9.75 18.87 9.93
C GLY A 78 9.82 19.69 11.22
N HIS A 79 10.28 19.05 12.30
CA HIS A 79 10.49 19.68 13.61
C HIS A 79 9.26 20.34 14.26
N LYS A 80 8.05 20.06 13.74
CA LYS A 80 6.78 20.48 14.33
C LYS A 80 5.86 19.28 14.49
N VAL A 81 4.98 19.36 15.49
CA VAL A 81 3.90 18.37 15.64
C VAL A 81 2.95 18.55 14.44
N PRO A 82 2.52 17.46 13.77
CA PRO A 82 1.59 17.55 12.65
C PRO A 82 0.29 18.25 13.05
N ASP A 83 -0.25 19.08 12.16
CA ASP A 83 -1.53 19.75 12.39
C ASP A 83 -2.71 18.77 12.35
N SER A 84 -3.86 19.20 12.86
CA SER A 84 -5.09 18.38 12.90
C SER A 84 -5.53 17.93 11.50
N LYS A 85 -5.21 18.72 10.47
CA LYS A 85 -5.52 18.41 9.07
C LYS A 85 -4.69 17.23 8.55
N SER A 86 -3.39 17.20 8.82
CA SER A 86 -2.49 16.13 8.43
C SER A 86 -2.85 14.83 9.15
N VAL A 87 -3.17 14.93 10.45
CA VAL A 87 -3.67 13.79 11.23
C VAL A 87 -4.97 13.25 10.66
N ALA A 88 -5.94 14.11 10.34
CA ALA A 88 -7.21 13.71 9.74
C ALA A 88 -7.03 13.04 8.36
N GLN A 89 -6.09 13.55 7.54
CA GLN A 89 -5.75 12.92 6.26
C GLN A 89 -5.18 11.51 6.44
N GLN A 90 -4.28 11.34 7.39
CA GLN A 90 -3.73 10.03 7.71
C GLN A 90 -4.86 9.07 8.10
N VAL A 91 -5.69 9.41 9.09
CA VAL A 91 -6.82 8.57 9.54
C VAL A 91 -7.75 8.18 8.39
N LEU A 92 -8.02 9.11 7.47
CA LEU A 92 -8.86 8.85 6.30
C LEU A 92 -8.21 7.87 5.32
N ILE A 93 -6.91 7.98 5.08
CA ILE A 93 -6.15 7.03 4.27
C ILE A 93 -6.17 5.65 4.91
N GLU A 94 -5.92 5.56 6.22
CA GLU A 94 -5.97 4.30 6.96
C GLU A 94 -7.36 3.64 6.86
N SER A 95 -8.42 4.42 7.04
CA SER A 95 -9.81 3.97 6.91
C SER A 95 -10.10 3.42 5.51
N LYS A 96 -9.65 4.11 4.45
CA LYS A 96 -9.80 3.64 3.07
C LYS A 96 -9.08 2.31 2.85
N ILE A 97 -7.83 2.21 3.30
CA ILE A 97 -7.03 0.99 3.14
C ILE A 97 -7.67 -0.19 3.87
N ASN A 98 -8.11 0.02 5.11
CA ASN A 98 -8.81 -1.00 5.90
C ASN A 98 -10.11 -1.45 5.24
N PHE A 99 -10.88 -0.51 4.69
CA PHE A 99 -12.10 -0.83 3.95
C PHE A 99 -11.81 -1.70 2.71
N PHE A 100 -10.83 -1.33 1.88
CA PHE A 100 -10.45 -2.12 0.71
C PHE A 100 -9.99 -3.52 1.09
N ILE A 101 -9.16 -3.65 2.13
CA ILE A 101 -8.71 -4.95 2.64
C ILE A 101 -9.89 -5.80 3.12
N GLY A 102 -10.81 -5.22 3.90
CA GLY A 102 -12.01 -5.92 4.36
C GLY A 102 -12.90 -6.38 3.21
N LEU A 103 -13.09 -5.52 2.20
CA LEU A 103 -13.87 -5.84 1.01
C LEU A 103 -13.23 -6.96 0.19
N SER A 104 -11.91 -6.93 -0.03
CA SER A 104 -11.18 -8.00 -0.73
C SER A 104 -11.27 -9.34 -0.01
N ILE A 105 -11.18 -9.35 1.32
CA ILE A 105 -11.35 -10.57 2.14
C ILE A 105 -12.78 -11.10 1.98
N TRP A 106 -13.78 -10.23 2.10
CA TRP A 106 -15.19 -10.59 1.96
C TRP A 106 -15.49 -11.18 0.58
N LEU A 107 -15.04 -10.53 -0.50
CA LEU A 107 -15.22 -11.02 -1.87
C LEU A 107 -14.59 -12.40 -2.05
N THR A 108 -13.34 -12.57 -1.62
CA THR A 108 -12.63 -13.84 -1.79
C THR A 108 -13.31 -15.00 -1.04
N ARG A 109 -13.85 -14.75 0.16
CA ARG A 109 -14.58 -15.77 0.94
C ARG A 109 -15.89 -16.17 0.26
N ASN A 110 -16.66 -15.20 -0.26
CA ASN A 110 -17.94 -15.49 -0.92
C ASN A 110 -17.77 -16.17 -2.28
N VAL A 111 -16.72 -15.82 -3.03
CA VAL A 111 -16.37 -16.48 -4.30
C VAL A 111 -15.96 -17.95 -4.07
N LYS A 112 -15.16 -18.24 -3.04
CA LYS A 112 -14.77 -19.62 -2.69
C LYS A 112 -15.93 -20.46 -2.16
N ASN A 113 -16.92 -19.85 -1.49
CA ASN A 113 -18.03 -20.57 -0.85
C ASN A 113 -19.20 -20.95 -1.77
N ARG A 114 -19.17 -20.67 -3.09
CA ARG A 114 -20.24 -21.01 -4.06
C ARG A 114 -21.68 -20.85 -3.49
N GLN A 115 -21.96 -19.75 -2.81
CA GLN A 115 -23.32 -19.20 -2.73
C GLN A 115 -23.37 -17.92 -3.58
N VAL A 116 -23.17 -18.08 -4.88
CA VAL A 116 -23.76 -17.15 -5.84
C VAL A 116 -24.90 -17.93 -6.48
N SER A 117 -26.02 -17.99 -5.76
CA SER A 117 -27.24 -18.63 -6.25
C SER A 117 -27.63 -17.99 -7.57
N CYS A 118 -27.92 -18.82 -8.57
CA CYS A 118 -28.24 -18.47 -9.95
C CYS A 118 -29.48 -17.56 -10.10
N HIS A 119 -30.11 -17.16 -9.00
CA HIS A 119 -31.32 -16.35 -8.94
C HIS A 119 -31.08 -14.83 -9.05
N LEU A 120 -29.83 -14.36 -8.96
CA LEU A 120 -29.48 -12.97 -9.32
C LEU A 120 -28.94 -12.84 -10.77
N ARG A 121 -29.37 -13.71 -11.68
CA ARG A 121 -28.91 -13.66 -13.09
C ARG A 121 -29.54 -12.54 -13.94
N MET A 122 -30.55 -11.81 -13.45
CA MET A 122 -31.23 -10.79 -14.27
C MET A 122 -30.96 -9.32 -13.92
N HIS A 123 -30.25 -9.02 -12.83
CA HIS A 123 -29.80 -7.64 -12.53
C HIS A 123 -28.27 -7.46 -12.62
N PHE A 124 -27.55 -8.49 -13.04
CA PHE A 124 -26.08 -8.56 -12.99
C PHE A 124 -25.37 -8.33 -14.33
N HIS A 125 -26.04 -7.81 -15.36
CA HIS A 125 -25.31 -7.47 -16.59
C HIS A 125 -24.40 -6.25 -16.39
N THR A 126 -24.82 -5.27 -15.59
CA THR A 126 -23.99 -4.09 -15.29
C THR A 126 -22.88 -4.40 -14.29
N VAL A 127 -23.13 -5.22 -13.28
CA VAL A 127 -22.15 -5.53 -12.22
C VAL A 127 -21.10 -6.54 -12.69
N ALA A 128 -21.47 -7.50 -13.54
CA ALA A 128 -20.50 -8.42 -14.16
C ALA A 128 -19.57 -7.69 -15.13
N LEU A 129 -20.09 -6.73 -15.90
CA LEU A 129 -19.25 -5.86 -16.73
C LEU A 129 -18.33 -4.97 -15.89
N TRP A 130 -18.76 -4.51 -14.71
CA TRP A 130 -17.91 -3.78 -13.75
C TRP A 130 -16.86 -4.68 -13.09
N LEU A 131 -17.18 -5.94 -12.77
CA LEU A 131 -16.23 -6.93 -12.27
C LEU A 131 -15.21 -7.34 -13.34
N ASP A 132 -15.65 -7.53 -14.59
CA ASP A 132 -14.76 -7.78 -15.72
C ASP A 132 -13.92 -6.55 -16.08
N LEU A 133 -14.45 -5.33 -15.92
CA LEU A 133 -13.68 -4.08 -16.02
C LEU A 133 -12.69 -3.95 -14.87
N LEU A 134 -13.03 -4.34 -13.64
CA LEU A 134 -12.12 -4.36 -12.50
C LEU A 134 -10.99 -5.38 -12.71
N VAL A 135 -11.31 -6.57 -13.22
CA VAL A 135 -10.32 -7.59 -13.58
C VAL A 135 -9.44 -7.15 -14.75
N LYS A 136 -10.01 -6.49 -15.77
CA LYS A 136 -9.27 -5.97 -16.93
C LYS A 136 -8.51 -4.66 -16.64
N ALA A 137 -8.86 -3.93 -15.58
CA ALA A 137 -8.20 -2.68 -15.15
C ALA A 137 -6.99 -2.91 -14.23
N ASN A 138 -6.32 -4.07 -14.32
CA ASN A 138 -5.18 -4.44 -13.47
C ASN A 138 -5.49 -4.48 -11.96
N PHE A 139 -6.74 -4.75 -11.55
CA PHE A 139 -7.02 -5.10 -10.16
C PHE A 139 -6.60 -6.55 -9.93
N VAL A 140 -5.29 -6.76 -9.80
CA VAL A 140 -4.68 -8.03 -9.44
C VAL A 140 -5.44 -8.57 -8.23
N PHE A 141 -6.09 -9.72 -8.41
CA PHE A 141 -6.62 -10.53 -7.32
C PHE A 141 -5.43 -10.89 -6.42
N MET A 142 -5.16 -10.05 -5.42
CA MET A 142 -4.17 -10.33 -4.39
C MET A 142 -4.69 -11.56 -3.65
N PHE A 143 -3.99 -12.69 -3.79
CA PHE A 143 -4.36 -13.94 -3.14
C PHE A 143 -4.45 -13.73 -1.62
N TRP A 144 -5.29 -14.53 -0.96
CA TRP A 144 -5.56 -14.42 0.49
C TRP A 144 -4.27 -14.35 1.34
N ASP A 145 -3.23 -15.07 0.93
CA ASP A 145 -1.92 -15.10 1.58
C ASP A 145 -1.09 -13.81 1.35
N GLU A 146 -1.27 -13.13 0.23
CA GLU A 146 -0.61 -11.83 -0.04
C GLU A 146 -1.22 -10.69 0.77
N LEU A 147 -2.50 -10.81 1.12
CA LEU A 147 -3.26 -9.79 1.86
C LEU A 147 -2.95 -9.83 3.36
N ILE A 148 -2.76 -11.02 3.92
CA ILE A 148 -2.35 -11.21 5.33
C ILE A 148 -0.91 -10.76 5.55
N ASN A 149 -0.03 -10.99 4.58
CA ASN A 149 1.39 -10.63 4.67
C ASN A 149 1.69 -9.21 4.16
N SER A 150 0.66 -8.35 4.03
CA SER A 150 0.83 -7.01 3.48
C SER A 150 1.24 -5.97 4.53
N TYR A 151 2.27 -5.18 4.22
CA TYR A 151 2.68 -4.04 5.03
C TYR A 151 2.26 -2.71 4.41
N LEU A 152 1.95 -1.79 5.32
CA LEU A 152 1.80 -0.37 5.07
C LEU A 152 3.06 0.30 5.60
N VAL A 153 3.81 0.96 4.72
CA VAL A 153 5.04 1.63 5.12
C VAL A 153 4.76 3.10 5.31
N THR A 154 5.20 3.63 6.46
CA THR A 154 5.16 5.07 6.74
C THR A 154 6.58 5.61 6.67
N VAL A 155 6.80 6.58 5.79
CA VAL A 155 8.11 7.19 5.56
C VAL A 155 8.18 8.53 6.28
N PHE A 156 9.18 8.65 7.16
CA PHE A 156 9.51 9.86 7.90
C PHE A 156 10.81 10.50 7.39
#